data_AF-C3NHC8-F1
#
_entry.id   AF-C3NHC8-F1
#
_cell.length_a   1.000
_cell.length_b   1.000
_cell.length_c   1.000
_cell.angle_alpha   90.00
_cell.angle_beta   90.00
_cell.angle_gamma   90.00
#
_symmetry.space_group_name_H-M   'P 1'
#
loop_
_entity.id
_entity.type
_entity.pdbx_description
1 polymer ?
#
loop_
_entity_poly.entity_id
_entity_poly.type
_entity_poly.pdbx_seq_one_letter_code
_entity_poly.pdbx_strand_id
1 'polypeptide(L)'
;MLVVESCILNSRLFPYVKRLGYNMVFSEDGLVGIKRVTIKAENGNQLKKMLKKPFIERDVLVFVKPLSIDALKYAIINKRVNAVILADDNMRIFKKSMLNLLRYYDKFVEVSLKSSSGLLYNAIVFAYKWIPNIIFSSYASDFNEIWSPISKISYLTVLGADEEEAYKFVILNPIKLLNELNSTNN
;
A
#
# COMPACT_ATOMS: atom_id res chain seq x y z
N MET A 1 1.79 17.62 -12.19
CA MET A 1 1.61 16.15 -12.12
C MET A 1 1.05 15.82 -10.76
N LEU A 2 0.01 14.98 -10.68
CA LEU A 2 -0.53 14.51 -9.39
C LEU A 2 0.49 13.56 -8.75
N VAL A 3 0.78 13.74 -7.46
CA VAL A 3 1.64 12.86 -6.67
C VAL A 3 0.94 12.54 -5.35
N VAL A 4 0.90 11.25 -5.00
CA VAL A 4 0.13 10.74 -3.86
C VAL A 4 1.07 10.08 -2.84
N GLU A 5 1.04 10.54 -1.58
CA GLU A 5 1.65 9.81 -0.47
C GLU A 5 0.67 8.74 -0.02
N SER A 6 0.98 7.47 -0.28
CA SER A 6 0.03 6.39 -0.06
C SER A 6 -0.16 6.04 1.40
N CYS A 7 0.69 6.50 2.34
CA CYS A 7 0.42 6.33 3.77
C CYS A 7 1.03 7.43 4.65
N ILE A 8 0.16 8.15 5.35
CA ILE A 8 0.48 8.86 6.59
C ILE A 8 -0.45 8.42 7.73
N LEU A 9 0.08 8.32 8.94
CA LEU A 9 -0.69 7.87 10.10
C LEU A 9 -1.42 9.02 10.81
N ASN A 10 -1.04 10.27 10.54
CA ASN A 10 -1.61 11.45 11.16
C ASN A 10 -1.66 12.62 10.17
N SER A 11 -2.82 13.24 10.02
CA SER A 11 -3.09 14.37 9.15
C SER A 11 -2.28 15.63 9.49
N ARG A 12 -1.75 15.75 10.71
CA ARG A 12 -0.80 16.82 11.10
C ARG A 12 0.47 16.83 10.23
N LEU A 13 0.78 15.72 9.55
CA LEU A 13 1.92 15.63 8.64
C LEU A 13 1.67 16.28 7.28
N PHE A 14 0.42 16.54 6.92
CA PHE A 14 0.04 17.02 5.59
C PHE A 14 0.78 18.28 5.12
N PRO A 15 1.02 19.32 5.96
CA PRO A 15 1.79 20.49 5.54
C PRO A 15 3.22 20.15 5.11
N TYR A 16 3.87 19.18 5.77
CA TYR A 16 5.23 18.73 5.44
C TYR A 16 5.24 17.90 4.17
N VAL A 17 4.29 16.96 4.05
CA VAL A 17 4.09 16.14 2.85
C VAL A 17 3.87 17.04 1.62
N LYS A 18 3.04 18.08 1.73
CA LYS A 18 2.79 19.04 0.65
C LYS A 18 4.05 19.80 0.24
N ARG A 19 4.89 20.21 1.20
CA ARG A 19 6.18 20.87 0.92
C ARG A 19 7.19 19.96 0.21
N LEU A 20 7.09 18.66 0.41
CA LEU A 20 7.93 17.65 -0.25
C LEU A 20 7.43 17.27 -1.67
N GLY A 21 6.37 17.92 -2.16
CA GLY A 21 5.90 17.78 -3.53
C GLY A 21 4.69 16.87 -3.74
N TYR A 22 4.10 16.34 -2.67
CA TYR A 22 2.85 15.57 -2.76
C TYR A 22 1.63 16.49 -2.86
N ASN A 23 0.65 16.12 -3.67
CA ASN A 23 -0.61 16.86 -3.82
C ASN A 23 -1.76 16.20 -3.06
N MET A 24 -1.71 14.89 -2.87
CA MET A 24 -2.73 14.08 -2.22
C MET A 24 -2.07 13.11 -1.24
N VAL A 25 -2.82 12.68 -0.22
CA VAL A 25 -2.37 11.70 0.76
C VAL A 25 -3.47 10.71 1.06
N PHE A 26 -3.10 9.49 1.45
CA PHE A 26 -4.00 8.58 2.14
C PHE A 26 -3.69 8.64 3.64
N SER A 27 -4.67 9.02 4.46
CA SER A 27 -4.51 9.21 5.91
C SER A 27 -5.32 8.18 6.71
N GLU A 28 -4.72 7.62 7.76
CA GLU A 28 -5.42 6.67 8.65
C GLU A 28 -6.41 7.36 9.60
N ASP A 29 -6.19 8.61 9.98
CA ASP A 29 -7.13 9.39 10.80
C ASP A 29 -8.28 10.00 9.98
N GLY A 30 -8.14 10.07 8.65
CA GLY A 30 -9.17 10.52 7.73
C GLY A 30 -9.48 12.01 7.79
N LEU A 31 -8.64 12.83 8.44
CA LEU A 31 -8.90 14.27 8.59
C LEU A 31 -8.44 15.08 7.36
N VAL A 32 -7.53 14.54 6.54
CA VAL A 32 -7.09 15.13 5.27
C VAL A 32 -6.90 14.08 4.19
N GLY A 33 -7.09 14.46 2.92
CA GLY A 33 -6.93 13.55 1.79
C GLY A 33 -7.99 12.45 1.77
N ILE A 34 -7.61 11.28 1.27
CA ILE A 34 -8.49 10.09 1.25
C ILE A 34 -8.28 9.30 2.52
N LYS A 35 -9.37 8.93 3.18
CA LYS A 35 -9.31 8.06 4.35
C LYS A 35 -8.90 6.65 3.93
N ARG A 36 -7.88 6.11 4.60
CA ARG A 36 -7.52 4.69 4.55
C ARG A 36 -7.69 4.05 5.92
N VAL A 37 -7.92 2.75 5.94
CA VAL A 37 -7.93 1.96 7.16
C VAL A 37 -7.09 0.71 6.97
N THR A 38 -6.15 0.48 7.87
CA THR A 38 -5.36 -0.74 7.93
C THR A 38 -5.97 -1.78 8.88
N ILE A 39 -6.30 -2.96 8.34
CA ILE A 39 -6.84 -4.11 9.08
C ILE A 39 -5.77 -5.17 9.23
N LYS A 40 -5.35 -5.47 10.46
CA LYS A 40 -4.53 -6.65 10.77
C LYS A 40 -5.44 -7.86 10.96
N ALA A 41 -5.20 -8.94 10.22
CA ALA A 41 -6.07 -10.11 10.22
C ALA A 41 -5.31 -11.44 10.40
N GLU A 42 -5.71 -12.23 11.39
CA GLU A 42 -5.13 -13.54 11.70
C GLU A 42 -5.76 -14.68 10.89
N ASN A 43 -7.00 -14.53 10.44
CA ASN A 43 -7.69 -15.50 9.59
C ASN A 43 -8.80 -14.84 8.74
N GLY A 44 -9.30 -15.56 7.73
CA GLY A 44 -10.31 -15.06 6.80
C GLY A 44 -11.66 -14.77 7.47
N ASN A 45 -12.03 -15.52 8.51
CA ASN A 45 -13.28 -15.30 9.26
C ASN A 45 -13.25 -13.99 10.06
N GLN A 46 -12.13 -13.68 10.71
CA GLN A 46 -11.91 -12.41 11.41
C GLN A 46 -11.97 -11.26 10.41
N LEU A 47 -11.26 -11.37 9.28
CA LEU A 47 -11.27 -10.36 8.23
C LEU A 47 -12.69 -10.12 7.69
N LYS A 48 -13.43 -11.19 7.39
CA LYS A 48 -14.84 -11.10 6.95
C LYS A 48 -15.74 -10.36 7.93
N LYS A 49 -15.55 -10.57 9.24
CA LYS A 49 -16.28 -9.84 10.28
C LYS A 49 -15.88 -8.36 10.32
N MET A 50 -14.60 -8.06 10.21
CA MET A 50 -14.10 -6.67 10.23
C MET A 50 -14.60 -5.87 9.03
N LEU A 51 -14.61 -6.44 7.83
CA LEU A 51 -15.10 -5.80 6.60
C LEU A 51 -16.61 -5.46 6.58
N LYS A 52 -17.36 -5.98 7.55
CA LYS A 52 -18.79 -5.68 7.73
C LYS A 52 -19.03 -4.51 8.70
N LYS A 53 -17.98 -4.00 9.35
CA LYS A 53 -18.16 -2.94 10.36
C LYS A 53 -18.53 -1.61 9.70
N PRO A 54 -19.37 -0.78 10.34
CA PRO A 54 -19.90 0.44 9.74
C PRO A 54 -18.84 1.49 9.36
N PHE A 55 -17.71 1.53 10.06
CA PHE A 55 -16.64 2.50 9.79
C PHE A 55 -15.89 2.25 8.46
N ILE A 56 -16.16 1.13 7.80
CA ILE A 56 -15.67 0.80 6.46
C ILE A 56 -16.76 1.21 5.48
N GLU A 57 -16.81 2.52 5.25
CA GLU A 57 -17.71 3.15 4.28
C GLU A 57 -17.20 2.93 2.84
N ARG A 58 -18.02 3.28 1.83
CA ARG A 58 -17.65 3.07 0.42
C ARG A 58 -16.44 3.91 -0.02
N ASP A 59 -16.24 5.06 0.63
CA ASP A 59 -15.20 6.03 0.25
C ASP A 59 -13.88 5.84 1.00
N VAL A 60 -13.74 4.73 1.73
CA VAL A 60 -12.55 4.41 2.53
C VAL A 60 -11.72 3.36 1.80
N LEU A 61 -10.43 3.64 1.64
CA LEU A 61 -9.49 2.64 1.17
C LEU A 61 -9.20 1.61 2.27
N VAL A 62 -9.40 0.33 1.98
CA VAL A 62 -9.16 -0.75 2.93
C VAL A 62 -7.85 -1.45 2.59
N PHE A 63 -6.89 -1.35 3.52
CA PHE A 63 -5.62 -2.05 3.46
C PHE A 63 -5.66 -3.21 4.45
N VAL A 64 -5.13 -4.37 4.07
CA VAL A 64 -5.10 -5.54 4.95
C VAL A 64 -3.67 -6.00 5.17
N LYS A 65 -3.25 -6.12 6.44
CA LYS A 65 -2.04 -6.82 6.85
C LYS A 65 -2.39 -8.26 7.28
N PRO A 66 -2.30 -9.25 6.40
CA PRO A 66 -2.61 -10.63 6.73
C PRO A 66 -1.49 -11.27 7.55
N LEU A 67 -1.86 -12.11 8.52
CA LEU A 67 -0.91 -12.90 9.33
C LEU A 67 -1.01 -14.41 9.04
N SER A 68 -1.96 -14.83 8.21
CA SER A 68 -2.11 -16.22 7.74
C SER A 68 -2.41 -16.29 6.24
N ILE A 69 -2.17 -17.47 5.67
CA ILE A 69 -2.45 -17.74 4.25
C ILE A 69 -3.94 -17.58 3.94
N ASP A 70 -4.82 -18.00 4.85
CA ASP A 70 -6.27 -17.87 4.67
C ASP A 70 -6.71 -16.40 4.66
N ALA A 71 -6.19 -15.59 5.59
CA ALA A 71 -6.44 -14.15 5.60
C ALA A 71 -5.93 -13.47 4.31
N LEU A 72 -4.72 -13.83 3.86
CA LEU A 72 -4.14 -13.30 2.62
C LEU A 72 -4.99 -13.68 1.40
N LYS A 73 -5.34 -14.97 1.25
CA LYS A 73 -6.18 -15.43 0.14
C LYS A 73 -7.51 -14.69 0.10
N TYR A 74 -8.16 -14.54 1.26
CA TYR A 74 -9.42 -13.80 1.35
C TYR A 74 -9.24 -12.31 1.00
N ALA A 75 -8.18 -11.67 1.49
CA ALA A 75 -7.87 -10.28 1.20
C ALA A 75 -7.63 -10.03 -0.29
N ILE A 76 -6.95 -10.96 -0.99
CA ILE A 76 -6.68 -10.85 -2.43
C ILE A 76 -7.98 -10.91 -3.24
N ILE A 77 -8.86 -11.86 -2.92
CA ILE A 77 -10.09 -12.12 -3.70
C ILE A 77 -11.17 -11.05 -3.42
N ASN A 78 -11.19 -10.48 -2.22
CA ASN A 78 -12.26 -9.56 -1.82
C ASN A 78 -12.09 -8.18 -2.45
N LYS A 79 -13.05 -7.77 -3.29
CA LYS A 79 -13.05 -6.46 -3.96
C LYS A 79 -13.11 -5.26 -3.00
N ARG A 80 -13.61 -5.42 -1.78
CA ARG A 80 -13.60 -4.35 -0.76
C ARG A 80 -12.21 -4.09 -0.19
N VAL A 81 -11.26 -5.00 -0.36
CA VAL A 81 -9.87 -4.79 0.05
C VAL A 81 -9.13 -4.19 -1.13
N ASN A 82 -8.67 -2.95 -0.98
CA ASN A 82 -7.98 -2.24 -2.04
C ASN A 82 -6.53 -2.73 -2.18
N ALA A 83 -5.84 -2.91 -1.06
CA ALA A 83 -4.45 -3.33 -1.04
C ALA A 83 -4.14 -4.30 0.10
N VAL A 84 -3.09 -5.10 -0.10
CA VAL A 84 -2.51 -5.98 0.91
C VAL A 84 -1.17 -5.42 1.36
N ILE A 85 -0.90 -5.38 2.66
CA ILE A 85 0.37 -4.94 3.22
C ILE A 85 1.32 -6.13 3.32
N LEU A 86 2.47 -6.01 2.65
CA LEU A 86 3.62 -6.87 2.80
C LEU A 86 4.58 -6.24 3.82
N ALA A 87 4.89 -6.98 4.88
CA ALA A 87 5.70 -6.55 6.01
C ALA A 87 6.62 -7.68 6.47
N ASP A 88 7.62 -7.35 7.29
CA ASP A 88 8.64 -8.29 7.75
C ASP A 88 8.05 -9.52 8.47
N ASP A 89 7.01 -9.31 9.28
CA ASP A 89 6.33 -10.35 10.07
C ASP A 89 5.38 -11.24 9.26
N ASN A 90 5.05 -10.88 8.01
CA ASN A 90 4.15 -11.66 7.16
C ASN A 90 4.74 -12.10 5.82
N MET A 91 5.99 -11.74 5.47
CA MET A 91 6.60 -12.12 4.20
C MET A 91 6.52 -13.64 3.92
N ARG A 92 6.64 -14.48 4.96
CA ARG A 92 6.60 -15.95 4.86
C ARG A 92 5.32 -16.53 4.21
N ILE A 93 4.20 -15.79 4.22
CA ILE A 93 2.95 -16.24 3.61
C ILE A 93 2.81 -15.83 2.12
N PHE A 94 3.69 -14.96 1.61
CA PHE A 94 3.73 -14.53 0.21
C PHE A 94 4.52 -15.52 -0.66
N LYS A 95 4.06 -16.78 -0.69
CA LYS A 95 4.62 -17.83 -1.54
C LYS A 95 4.19 -17.64 -3.00
N LYS A 96 4.86 -18.29 -3.94
CA LYS A 96 4.58 -18.25 -5.40
C LYS A 96 3.09 -18.39 -5.74
N SER A 97 2.34 -19.26 -5.05
CA SER A 97 0.89 -19.42 -5.26
C SER A 97 0.09 -18.16 -4.91
N MET A 98 0.43 -17.47 -3.81
CA MET A 98 -0.20 -16.22 -3.41
C MET A 98 0.25 -15.04 -4.27
N LEU A 99 1.51 -15.02 -4.69
CA LEU A 99 2.03 -14.03 -5.64
C LEU A 99 1.32 -14.13 -7.01
N ASN A 100 1.10 -15.34 -7.52
CA ASN A 100 0.30 -15.54 -8.72
C ASN A 100 -1.16 -15.10 -8.53
N LEU A 101 -1.72 -15.31 -7.33
CA LEU A 101 -3.09 -14.89 -7.02
C LEU A 101 -3.20 -13.36 -6.99
N LEU A 102 -2.23 -12.67 -6.39
CA LEU A 102 -2.13 -11.19 -6.43
C LEU A 102 -2.15 -10.69 -7.87
N ARG A 103 -1.33 -11.29 -8.75
CA ARG A 103 -1.30 -10.98 -10.17
C ARG A 103 -2.65 -11.19 -10.86
N TYR A 104 -3.28 -12.33 -10.62
CA TYR A 104 -4.54 -12.69 -11.27
C TYR A 104 -5.70 -11.75 -10.88
N TYR A 105 -5.74 -11.31 -9.62
CA TYR A 105 -6.76 -10.39 -9.13
C TYR A 105 -6.37 -8.90 -9.26
N ASP A 106 -5.26 -8.60 -9.94
CA ASP A 106 -4.68 -7.25 -10.07
C ASP A 106 -4.59 -6.49 -8.73
N LYS A 107 -4.33 -7.21 -7.64
CA LYS A 107 -4.43 -6.65 -6.28
C LYS A 107 -3.21 -5.79 -5.95
N PHE A 108 -3.44 -4.59 -5.41
CA PHE A 108 -2.36 -3.73 -4.93
C PHE A 108 -1.64 -4.35 -3.74
N VAL A 109 -0.34 -4.11 -3.68
CA VAL A 109 0.48 -4.45 -2.52
C VAL A 109 1.22 -3.22 -2.04
N GLU A 110 1.08 -2.90 -0.76
CA GLU A 110 1.83 -1.82 -0.13
C GLU A 110 2.99 -2.39 0.68
N VAL A 111 4.14 -1.72 0.57
CA VAL A 111 5.31 -1.95 1.40
C VAL A 111 5.70 -0.64 2.07
N SER A 112 5.98 -0.69 3.36
CA SER A 112 6.49 0.47 4.10
C SER A 112 7.99 0.62 3.87
N LEU A 113 8.46 1.83 3.63
CA LEU A 113 9.90 2.13 3.59
C LEU A 113 10.59 1.98 4.96
N LYS A 114 9.82 1.82 6.04
CA LYS A 114 10.34 1.46 7.38
C LYS A 114 10.71 -0.02 7.51
N SER A 115 10.35 -0.85 6.53
CA SER A 115 10.68 -2.28 6.57
C SER A 115 12.16 -2.55 6.35
N SER A 116 12.59 -3.78 6.65
CA SER A 116 13.98 -4.18 6.42
C SER A 116 14.38 -4.08 4.95
N SER A 117 15.64 -3.78 4.68
CA SER A 117 16.19 -3.76 3.32
C SER A 117 15.99 -5.09 2.58
N GLY A 118 16.05 -6.22 3.31
CA GLY A 118 15.74 -7.54 2.76
C GLY A 118 14.30 -7.68 2.29
N LEU A 119 13.32 -7.14 3.03
CA LEU A 119 11.92 -7.10 2.58
C LEU A 119 11.78 -6.20 1.35
N LEU A 120 12.37 -5.00 1.37
CA LEU A 120 12.28 -4.04 0.26
C LEU A 120 12.87 -4.62 -1.03
N TYR A 121 14.04 -5.27 -0.93
CA TYR A 121 14.64 -5.99 -2.06
C TYR A 121 13.73 -7.11 -2.59
N ASN A 122 13.19 -7.96 -1.70
CA ASN A 122 12.27 -9.01 -2.12
C ASN A 122 10.99 -8.46 -2.75
N ALA A 123 10.46 -7.35 -2.24
CA ALA A 123 9.31 -6.66 -2.81
C ALA A 123 9.58 -6.17 -4.23
N ILE A 124 10.76 -5.59 -4.48
CA ILE A 124 11.21 -5.20 -5.83
C ILE A 124 11.25 -6.43 -6.74
N VAL A 125 11.91 -7.52 -6.32
CA VAL A 125 11.96 -8.78 -7.09
C VAL A 125 10.56 -9.33 -7.37
N PHE A 126 9.64 -9.21 -6.40
CA PHE A 126 8.26 -9.65 -6.59
C PHE A 126 7.51 -8.78 -7.61
N ALA A 127 7.77 -7.48 -7.63
CA ALA A 127 7.15 -6.55 -8.56
C ALA A 127 7.42 -6.93 -10.03
N TYR A 128 8.69 -7.20 -10.37
CA TYR A 128 9.10 -7.57 -11.73
C TYR A 128 8.40 -8.82 -12.30
N LYS A 129 7.96 -9.75 -11.43
CA LYS A 129 7.48 -11.08 -11.87
C LYS A 129 6.01 -11.33 -11.58
N TRP A 130 5.51 -10.81 -10.46
CA TRP A 130 4.22 -11.21 -9.90
C TRP A 130 3.33 -10.06 -9.45
N ILE A 131 3.87 -8.92 -9.02
CA ILE A 131 3.07 -7.85 -8.39
C ILE A 131 3.12 -6.58 -9.26
N PRO A 132 2.25 -6.44 -10.27
CA PRO A 132 2.27 -5.26 -11.14
C PRO A 132 1.93 -3.96 -10.39
N ASN A 133 1.11 -4.05 -9.35
CA ASN A 133 0.56 -2.92 -8.61
C ASN A 133 1.22 -2.78 -7.22
N ILE A 134 2.54 -2.77 -7.15
CA ILE A 134 3.26 -2.54 -5.88
C ILE A 134 3.39 -1.04 -5.59
N ILE A 135 3.25 -0.66 -4.32
CA ILE A 135 3.36 0.72 -3.84
C ILE A 135 4.34 0.77 -2.67
N PHE A 136 5.25 1.75 -2.67
CA PHE A 136 6.11 2.04 -1.53
C PHE A 136 5.67 3.32 -0.82
N SER A 137 5.31 3.17 0.45
CA SER A 137 4.79 4.26 1.30
C SER A 137 5.82 4.67 2.35
N SER A 138 5.76 5.92 2.82
CA SER A 138 6.56 6.32 3.98
C SER A 138 6.05 5.71 5.28
N TYR A 139 4.73 5.47 5.37
CA TYR A 139 4.07 4.98 6.59
C TYR A 139 4.43 5.85 7.81
N ALA A 140 4.48 7.17 7.58
CA ALA A 140 5.03 8.15 8.52
C ALA A 140 4.04 8.41 9.67
N SER A 141 4.53 8.29 10.90
CA SER A 141 3.90 8.76 12.14
C SER A 141 4.41 10.13 12.54
N ASP A 142 5.61 10.50 12.11
CA ASP A 142 6.26 11.76 12.44
C ASP A 142 6.91 12.43 11.20
N PHE A 143 7.23 13.72 11.30
CA PHE A 143 7.67 14.53 10.17
C PHE A 143 9.01 14.08 9.56
N ASN A 144 9.92 13.54 10.38
CA ASN A 144 11.23 13.05 9.97
C ASN A 144 11.17 11.66 9.30
N GLU A 145 10.00 11.04 9.27
CA GLU A 145 9.78 9.75 8.60
C GLU A 145 9.15 9.92 7.21
N ILE A 146 8.90 11.16 6.77
CA ILE A 146 8.33 11.45 5.46
C ILE A 146 9.45 11.45 4.42
N TRP A 147 9.25 10.71 3.33
CA TRP A 147 10.19 10.66 2.23
C TRP A 147 9.66 11.47 1.06
N SER A 148 10.49 12.33 0.47
CA SER A 148 10.15 12.98 -0.81
C SER A 148 10.01 11.93 -1.92
N PRO A 149 9.19 12.16 -2.97
CA PRO A 149 9.03 11.19 -4.05
C PRO A 149 10.37 10.82 -4.71
N ILE A 150 11.22 11.82 -4.95
CA ILE A 150 12.55 11.62 -5.55
C ILE A 150 13.42 10.76 -4.62
N SER A 151 13.42 11.03 -3.31
CA SER A 151 14.18 10.23 -2.34
C SER A 151 13.73 8.78 -2.31
N LYS A 152 12.42 8.51 -2.42
CA LYS A 152 11.90 7.13 -2.51
C LYS A 152 12.41 6.44 -3.77
N ILE A 153 12.32 7.10 -4.92
CA ILE A 153 12.77 6.56 -6.21
C ILE A 153 14.27 6.25 -6.15
N SER A 154 15.09 7.20 -5.70
CA SER A 154 16.53 7.00 -5.56
C SER A 154 16.86 5.84 -4.63
N TYR A 155 16.18 5.73 -3.49
CA TYR A 155 16.43 4.65 -2.54
C TYR A 155 16.05 3.28 -3.10
N LEU A 156 14.89 3.15 -3.75
CA LEU A 156 14.50 1.91 -4.41
C LEU A 156 15.45 1.54 -5.56
N THR A 157 15.99 2.53 -6.25
CA THR A 157 16.98 2.31 -7.31
C THR A 157 18.28 1.73 -6.74
N VAL A 158 18.77 2.29 -5.63
CA VAL A 158 19.93 1.75 -4.89
C VAL A 158 19.68 0.31 -4.43
N LEU A 159 18.43 -0.03 -4.09
CA LEU A 159 18.02 -1.38 -3.70
C LEU A 159 17.81 -2.33 -4.91
N GLY A 160 18.03 -1.87 -6.14
CA GLY A 160 18.03 -2.72 -7.34
C GLY A 160 16.77 -2.62 -8.20
N ALA A 161 15.92 -1.62 -8.01
CA ALA A 161 14.89 -1.29 -9.01
C ALA A 161 15.48 -0.46 -10.15
N ASP A 162 15.11 -0.73 -11.39
CA ASP A 162 15.30 0.21 -12.49
C ASP A 162 14.49 1.49 -12.21
N GLU A 163 15.01 2.64 -12.66
CA GLU A 163 14.41 3.94 -12.38
C GLU A 163 12.96 4.04 -12.87
N GLU A 164 12.64 3.43 -14.02
CA GLU A 164 11.28 3.39 -14.57
C GLU A 164 10.31 2.63 -13.64
N GLU A 165 10.75 1.51 -13.07
CA GLU A 165 9.95 0.72 -12.13
C GLU A 165 9.82 1.43 -10.78
N ALA A 166 10.92 1.99 -10.26
CA ALA A 166 10.87 2.81 -9.05
C ALA A 166 9.90 3.98 -9.19
N TYR A 167 9.88 4.65 -10.36
CA TYR A 167 8.92 5.68 -10.70
C TYR A 167 7.48 5.14 -10.73
N LYS A 168 7.24 3.98 -11.34
CA LYS A 168 5.92 3.32 -11.31
C LYS A 168 5.45 3.06 -9.89
N PHE A 169 6.31 2.52 -9.03
CA PHE A 169 5.92 2.15 -7.67
C PHE A 169 5.58 3.35 -6.78
N VAL A 170 6.28 4.47 -6.97
CA VAL A 170 6.16 5.67 -6.14
C VAL A 170 5.13 6.67 -6.69
N ILE A 171 4.96 6.74 -8.01
CA ILE A 171 4.13 7.75 -8.67
C ILE A 171 2.89 7.13 -9.30
N LEU A 172 3.08 6.21 -10.25
CA LEU A 172 1.96 5.75 -11.10
C LEU A 172 0.98 4.83 -10.36
N ASN A 173 1.50 3.88 -9.57
CA ASN A 173 0.66 2.92 -8.87
C ASN A 173 -0.23 3.57 -7.79
N PRO A 174 0.25 4.53 -6.97
CA PRO A 174 -0.62 5.29 -6.08
C PRO A 174 -1.73 6.06 -6.79
N ILE A 175 -1.45 6.64 -7.97
CA ILE A 175 -2.45 7.33 -8.79
C ILE A 175 -3.47 6.33 -9.36
N LYS A 176 -3.01 5.17 -9.84
CA LYS A 176 -3.89 4.09 -10.32
C LYS A 176 -4.86 3.67 -9.22
N LEU A 177 -4.37 3.46 -8.00
CA LEU A 177 -5.20 3.10 -6.85
C LEU A 177 -6.24 4.18 -6.53
N LEU A 178 -5.86 5.46 -6.56
CA LEU A 178 -6.81 6.57 -6.36
C LEU A 178 -7.91 6.59 -7.44
N ASN A 179 -7.56 6.32 -8.69
CA ASN A 179 -8.52 6.32 -9.80
C ASN A 179 -9.52 5.15 -9.71
N GLU A 180 -9.10 3.99 -9.22
CA GLU A 180 -10.00 2.84 -8.98
C GLU A 180 -11.06 3.15 -7.92
N LEU A 181 -10.70 3.91 -6.88
CA LEU A 181 -11.66 4.38 -5.88
C LEU A 181 -12.72 5.28 -6.52
N ASN A 182 -12.29 6.28 -7.30
CA ASN A 182 -13.21 7.22 -7.95
C ASN A 182 -14.12 6.54 -8.97
N SER A 183 -13.62 5.52 -9.68
CA SER A 183 -14.41 4.76 -10.66
C SER A 183 -15.46 3.85 -10.01
N THR A 184 -15.28 3.50 -8.74
CA THR A 184 -16.26 2.68 -7.99
C THR A 184 -17.41 3.51 -7.43
N ASN A 185 -17.24 4.84 -7.36
CA ASN A 185 -18.16 5.79 -6.76
C ASN A 185 -19.04 6.56 -7.76
N ASN A 186 -18.75 6.44 -9.07
CA ASN A 186 -19.58 6.93 -10.18
C ASN A 186 -20.41 5.78 -10.78
#